data_AF-X1V0T9-F1
#
_entry.id   AF-X1V0T9-F1
#
_cell.length_a   1.000
_cell.length_b   1.000
_cell.length_c   1.000
_cell.angle_alpha   90.00
_cell.angle_beta   90.00
_cell.angle_gamma   90.00
#
_symmetry.space_group_name_H-M   'P 1'
#
loop_
_entity.id
_entity.type
_entity.pdbx_description
1 polymer ?
#
loop_
_entity_poly.entity_id
_entity_poly.type
_entity_poly.pdbx_seq_one_letter_code
_entity_poly.pdbx_strand_id
1 'polypeptide(L)' 'DLKNAGGQYLDKEVVVDGNLVTSRIPDDLPAFCRSILELIETYKKE' A
#
# COMPACT_ATOMS: atom_id res chain seq x y z
N ASP A 1 6.63 -5.58 15.34
CA ASP A 1 7.10 -6.70 14.50
C ASP A 1 5.93 -7.15 13.63
N LEU A 2 6.07 -7.07 12.30
CA LEU A 2 4.95 -7.27 11.36
C LEU A 2 4.35 -8.68 11.49
N LYS A 3 5.20 -9.71 11.59
CA LYS A 3 4.77 -11.11 11.69
C LYS A 3 4.09 -11.41 13.02
N ASN A 4 4.64 -10.92 14.14
CA ASN A 4 4.02 -11.08 15.46
C ASN A 4 2.68 -10.33 15.57
N ALA A 5 2.45 -9.31 14.73
CA ALA A 5 1.18 -8.61 14.61
C ALA A 5 0.20 -9.30 13.64
N GLY A 6 0.54 -10.48 13.10
CA GLY A 6 -0.28 -11.21 12.12
C GLY A 6 -0.16 -10.71 10.67
N GLY A 7 0.72 -9.75 10.41
CA GLY A 7 0.98 -9.22 9.08
C GLY A 7 1.90 -10.12 8.25
N GLN A 8 1.68 -10.11 6.94
CA GLN A 8 2.51 -10.83 5.97
C GLN A 8 3.38 -9.84 5.20
N TYR A 9 4.68 -10.11 5.15
CA TYR A 9 5.58 -9.38 4.27
C TYR A 9 5.52 -9.98 2.86
N LEU A 10 5.21 -9.15 1.86
CA LEU A 10 5.23 -9.54 0.46
C LEU A 10 6.32 -8.74 -0.26
N ASP A 11 7.14 -9.43 -1.04
CA ASP A 11 8.18 -8.80 -1.85
C ASP A 11 7.57 -8.17 -3.12
N LYS A 12 6.77 -7.11 -2.95
CA LYS A 12 6.11 -6.32 -4.00
C LYS A 12 6.35 -4.83 -3.81
N GLU A 13 6.48 -4.06 -4.90
CA GLU A 13 6.73 -2.62 -4.86
C GLU A 13 5.66 -1.87 -4.03
N VAL A 14 4.40 -2.26 -4.18
CA VAL A 14 3.27 -1.71 -3.44
C VAL A 14 2.29 -2.83 -3.12
N VAL A 15 1.71 -2.78 -1.93
CA VAL A 15 0.60 -3.64 -1.51
C VAL A 15 -0.55 -2.75 -1.07
N VAL A 16 -1.71 -2.96 -1.67
CA VAL A 16 -2.98 -2.34 -1.26
C VAL A 16 -3.83 -3.43 -0.63
N ASP A 17 -4.19 -3.24 0.65
CA ASP A 17 -5.07 -4.12 1.41
C ASP A 17 -6.19 -3.28 2.02
N GLY A 18 -7.37 -3.33 1.41
CA GLY A 18 -8.48 -2.44 1.75
C GLY A 18 -8.08 -0.96 1.64
N ASN A 19 -8.07 -0.26 2.77
CA ASN A 19 -7.68 1.15 2.87
C ASN A 19 -6.20 1.37 3.24
N LEU A 20 -5.41 0.31 3.34
CA LEU A 20 -4.00 0.36 3.72
C LEU A 20 -3.11 0.20 2.47
N VAL A 21 -2.26 1.19 2.22
CA VAL A 21 -1.22 1.16 1.18
C VAL A 21 0.14 1.07 1.87
N THR A 22 0.98 0.13 1.45
CA THR A 22 2.35 -0.06 1.98
C THR A 22 3.36 -0.33 0.86
N SER A 23 4.64 -0.05 1.10
CA SER A 23 5.75 -0.33 0.18
C SER A 23 6.96 -0.90 0.94
N ARG A 24 7.93 -1.48 0.23
CA ARG A 24 9.09 -2.15 0.85
C ARG A 24 10.22 -1.19 1.17
N ILE A 25 10.52 -0.29 0.25
CA ILE A 25 11.72 0.55 0.27
C ILE A 25 11.44 1.94 -0.32
N PRO A 26 12.30 2.95 -0.08
CA PRO A 26 12.13 4.30 -0.62
C PRO A 26 12.03 4.37 -2.15
N ASP A 27 12.70 3.46 -2.87
CA ASP A 27 12.66 3.43 -4.34
C ASP A 27 11.26 3.11 -4.90
N ASP A 28 10.40 2.47 -4.10
CA ASP A 28 9.02 2.15 -4.47
C ASP A 28 8.06 3.37 -4.29
N LEU A 29 8.57 4.53 -3.84
CA LEU A 29 7.76 5.73 -3.58
C LEU A 29 6.88 6.16 -4.76
N PRO A 30 7.33 6.12 -6.03
CA PRO A 30 6.46 6.46 -7.16
C PRO A 30 5.24 5.53 -7.28
N ALA A 31 5.40 4.23 -7.01
CA ALA A 31 4.30 3.26 -7.04
C ALA A 31 3.34 3.50 -5.86
N PHE A 32 3.89 3.70 -4.66
CA PHE A 32 3.14 4.04 -3.46
C PHE A 32 2.25 5.28 -3.64
N CYS A 33 2.82 6.38 -4.16
CA CYS A 33 2.07 7.61 -4.40
C CYS A 33 0.93 7.41 -5.40
N ARG A 34 1.15 6.66 -6.49
CA ARG A 34 0.09 6.35 -7.46
C ARG A 34 -1.07 5.60 -6.80
N SER A 35 -0.78 4.54 -6.05
CA SER A 35 -1.82 3.73 -5.40
C SER A 35 -2.60 4.49 -4.33
N ILE A 36 -1.97 5.40 -3.57
CA ILE A 36 -2.71 6.27 -2.64
C ILE A 36 -3.69 7.17 -3.37
N LEU A 37 -3.27 7.80 -4.47
CA LEU A 37 -4.15 8.68 -5.25
C LEU A 37 -5.33 7.89 -5.82
N GLU A 38 -5.09 6.70 -6.38
CA GLU A 38 -6.14 5.81 -6.89
C GLU A 38 -7.15 5.41 -5.80
N LEU A 39 -6.67 5.09 -4.59
CA LEU A 39 -7.53 4.75 -3.46
C LEU A 39 -8.44 5.92 -3.10
N ILE A 40 -7.89 7.13 -2.96
CA ILE A 40 -8.65 8.35 -2.62
C ILE A 40 -9.67 8.68 -3.72
N GLU A 41 -9.30 8.56 -4.99
CA GLU A 41 -10.21 8.82 -6.11
C GLU A 41 -11.35 7.79 -6.19
N THR A 42 -11.11 6.55 -5.75
CA THR A 42 -12.16 5.53 -5.65
C THR A 42 -13.19 5.90 -4.58
N TYR A 43 -12.75 6.32 -3.40
CA TYR A 43 -13.65 6.76 -2.31
C TYR A 43 -14.53 7.96 -2.67
N LYS A 44 -14.07 8.87 -3.53
CA LYS A 44 -14.89 10.02 -3.97
C LYS A 44 -16.04 9.63 -4.89
N LYS A 45 -16.02 8.41 -5.46
CA LYS A 45 -17.04 7.94 -6.40
C LYS A 45 -18.19 7.19 -5.73
N GLU A 46 -18.07 6.90 -4.43
CA GLU A 46 -19.10 6.28 -3.58
C GLU A 46 -19.82 7.34 -2.74
#